data_AF-A0A6A1WPA2-F1
#
_entry.id   AF-A0A6A1WPA2-F1
#
_cell.length_a   1.000
_cell.length_b   1.000
_cell.length_c   1.000
_cell.angle_alpha   90.00
_cell.angle_beta   90.00
_cell.angle_gamma   90.00
#
_symmetry.space_group_name_H-M   'P 1'
#
loop_
_entity.id
_entity.type
_entity.pdbx_description
1 polymer ?
#
loop_
_entity_poly.entity_id
_entity_poly.type
_entity_poly.pdbx_seq_one_letter_code
_entity_poly.pdbx_strand_id
1 'polypeptide(L)'
;MAGSFVLKLTCLVLVCMMLGAPIAQAALSCGTVQSNLVGCISYLRTGKGLTSACCGGVKALNNAAQTTPDRQAACECIKKASASISGINPSFAAGLPGKCGVNIPYKISTSTNCKTVK
;
A
#
# COMPACT_ATOMS: atom_id res chain seq x y z
N MET A 1 38.98 14.95 33.55
CA MET A 1 37.62 15.37 33.14
C MET A 1 37.54 15.63 31.63
N ALA A 2 38.06 14.72 30.79
CA ALA A 2 38.15 14.90 29.34
C ALA A 2 37.29 13.91 28.52
N GLY A 3 36.82 12.82 29.15
CA GLY A 3 36.07 11.76 28.45
C GLY A 3 34.57 12.05 28.26
N SER A 4 33.93 12.80 29.16
CA SER A 4 32.48 13.01 29.12
C SER A 4 32.01 13.95 28.00
N PHE A 5 32.87 14.89 27.57
CA PHE A 5 32.54 15.82 26.48
C PHE A 5 32.57 15.13 25.11
N VAL A 6 33.54 14.25 24.90
CA VAL A 6 33.71 13.49 23.65
C VAL A 6 32.54 12.53 23.45
N LEU A 7 32.07 11.86 24.53
CA LEU A 7 30.92 10.95 24.48
C LEU A 7 29.59 11.66 24.17
N LYS A 8 29.41 12.89 24.67
CA LYS A 8 28.20 13.69 24.38
C LYS A 8 28.17 14.19 22.94
N LEU A 9 29.33 14.60 22.40
CA LEU A 9 29.46 15.05 21.03
C LEU A 9 29.25 13.91 20.02
N THR A 10 29.79 12.72 20.28
CA THR A 10 29.59 11.55 19.40
C THR A 10 28.12 11.09 19.39
N CYS A 11 27.44 11.12 20.54
CA CYS A 11 26.03 10.76 20.63
C CYS A 11 25.12 11.75 19.87
N LEU A 12 25.42 13.06 19.94
CA LEU A 12 24.65 14.08 19.22
C LEU A 12 24.79 13.97 17.69
N VAL A 13 25.99 13.67 17.21
CA VAL A 13 26.27 13.51 15.77
C VAL A 13 25.55 12.29 15.18
N LEU A 14 25.49 11.18 15.92
CA LEU A 14 24.75 9.97 15.50
C LEU A 14 23.24 10.23 15.39
N VAL A 15 22.64 11.00 16.29
CA VAL A 15 21.22 11.36 16.24
C VAL A 15 20.91 12.30 15.07
N CYS A 16 21.80 13.27 14.77
CA CYS A 16 21.63 14.17 13.62
C CYS A 16 21.72 13.44 12.27
N MET A 17 22.53 12.38 12.15
CA MET A 17 22.59 11.56 10.94
C MET A 17 21.31 10.73 10.71
N MET A 18 20.59 10.38 11.77
CA MET A 18 19.31 9.66 11.67
C MET A 18 18.14 10.57 11.26
N LEU A 19 18.25 11.88 11.50
CA LEU A 19 17.23 12.88 11.15
C LEU A 19 17.43 13.49 9.74
N GLY A 20 18.63 13.34 9.15
CA GLY A 20 19.00 13.94 7.87
C GLY A 20 18.85 13.03 6.64
N ALA A 21 18.63 11.72 6.84
CA ALA A 21 18.32 10.85 5.72
C ALA A 21 16.84 11.04 5.35
N PRO A 22 16.50 11.41 4.09
CA PRO A 22 15.15 11.15 3.63
C PRO A 22 14.96 9.66 3.80
N ILE A 23 13.99 9.28 4.62
CA ILE A 23 13.49 7.90 4.66
C ILE A 23 13.23 7.59 3.18
N ALA A 24 14.07 6.78 2.56
CA ALA A 24 13.81 6.28 1.23
C ALA A 24 12.64 5.31 1.43
N GLN A 25 11.43 5.87 1.55
CA GLN A 25 10.20 5.13 1.47
C GLN A 25 10.26 4.48 0.12
N ALA A 26 10.61 3.20 0.10
CA ALA A 26 10.54 2.39 -1.09
C ALA A 26 9.09 2.48 -1.56
N ALA A 27 8.85 3.35 -2.54
CA ALA A 27 7.52 3.62 -3.03
C ALA A 27 6.91 2.28 -3.41
N LEU A 28 5.71 2.02 -2.89
CA LEU A 28 4.99 0.78 -3.19
C LEU A 28 4.99 0.52 -4.70
N SER A 29 5.65 -0.58 -5.11
CA SER A 29 5.80 -0.89 -6.53
C SER A 29 4.52 -1.52 -7.09
N CYS A 30 4.23 -1.27 -8.36
CA CYS A 30 3.07 -1.90 -9.01
C CYS A 30 3.20 -3.42 -9.10
N GLY A 31 4.42 -3.95 -9.22
CA GLY A 31 4.66 -5.40 -9.17
C GLY A 31 4.21 -6.00 -7.84
N THR A 32 4.54 -5.34 -6.72
CA THR A 32 4.07 -5.74 -5.39
C THR A 32 2.55 -5.69 -5.30
N VAL A 33 1.91 -4.62 -5.79
CA VAL A 33 0.45 -4.47 -5.81
C VAL A 33 -0.22 -5.59 -6.59
N GLN A 34 0.27 -5.87 -7.80
CA GLN A 34 -0.28 -6.92 -8.66
C GLN A 34 -0.15 -8.29 -8.03
N SER A 35 1.04 -8.66 -7.53
CA SER A 35 1.28 -9.96 -6.91
C SER A 35 0.37 -10.21 -5.70
N ASN A 36 0.07 -9.18 -4.90
CA ASN A 36 -0.86 -9.29 -3.79
C ASN A 36 -2.34 -9.45 -4.23
N LEU A 37 -2.69 -9.04 -5.45
CA LEU A 37 -4.06 -9.10 -5.96
C LEU A 37 -4.31 -10.25 -6.95
N VAL A 38 -3.29 -10.99 -7.38
CA VAL A 38 -3.44 -12.15 -8.30
C VAL A 38 -4.50 -13.13 -7.80
N GLY A 39 -4.47 -13.46 -6.51
CA GLY A 39 -5.43 -14.38 -5.89
C GLY A 39 -6.89 -13.87 -5.89
N CYS A 40 -7.11 -12.59 -6.19
CA CYS A 40 -8.42 -11.95 -6.17
C CYS A 40 -9.14 -11.95 -7.52
N ILE A 41 -8.46 -12.30 -8.62
CA ILE A 41 -8.98 -12.11 -9.99
C ILE A 41 -10.32 -12.82 -10.21
N SER A 42 -10.48 -14.07 -9.77
CA SER A 42 -11.74 -14.81 -9.91
C SER A 42 -12.91 -14.12 -9.18
N TYR A 43 -12.66 -13.62 -7.97
CA TYR A 43 -13.64 -12.87 -7.20
C TYR A 43 -13.96 -11.53 -7.87
N LEU A 44 -12.95 -10.80 -8.34
CA LEU A 44 -13.14 -9.51 -9.01
C LEU A 44 -13.96 -9.63 -10.30
N ARG A 45 -13.96 -10.79 -10.97
CA ARG A 45 -14.78 -11.05 -12.16
C ARG A 45 -16.19 -11.54 -11.82
N THR A 46 -16.30 -12.50 -10.91
CA THR A 46 -17.53 -13.30 -10.75
C THR A 46 -18.24 -13.09 -9.41
N GLY A 47 -17.60 -12.41 -8.46
CA GLY A 47 -18.07 -12.30 -7.08
C GLY A 47 -17.93 -13.59 -6.28
N LYS A 48 -17.37 -14.65 -6.87
CA LYS A 48 -17.18 -15.97 -6.25
C LYS A 48 -15.70 -16.30 -6.09
N GLY A 49 -15.37 -17.24 -5.20
CA GLY A 49 -13.99 -17.70 -5.02
C GLY A 49 -13.11 -16.69 -4.30
N LEU A 50 -13.65 -15.97 -3.31
CA LEU A 50 -12.84 -15.15 -2.41
C LEU A 50 -12.02 -16.07 -1.50
N THR A 51 -10.70 -16.08 -1.67
CA THR A 51 -9.77 -16.96 -0.93
C THR A 51 -9.11 -16.23 0.23
N SER A 52 -8.58 -17.01 1.18
CA SER A 52 -7.72 -16.47 2.26
C SER A 52 -6.47 -15.78 1.70
N ALA A 53 -5.89 -16.30 0.62
CA ALA A 53 -4.76 -15.69 -0.07
C ALA A 53 -5.10 -14.31 -0.64
N CYS A 54 -6.28 -14.16 -1.27
CA CYS A 54 -6.75 -12.86 -1.75
C CYS A 54 -6.87 -11.86 -0.60
N CYS A 55 -7.57 -12.21 0.49
CA CYS A 55 -7.73 -11.29 1.61
C CYS A 55 -6.41 -11.04 2.37
N GLY A 56 -5.49 -12.00 2.40
CA GLY A 56 -4.14 -11.82 2.91
C GLY A 56 -3.39 -10.75 2.12
N GLY A 57 -3.45 -10.80 0.79
CA GLY A 57 -2.85 -9.79 -0.08
C GLY A 57 -3.48 -8.40 0.06
N VAL A 58 -4.81 -8.31 0.16
CA VAL A 58 -5.51 -7.04 0.41
C VAL A 58 -5.08 -6.42 1.75
N LYS A 59 -4.95 -7.23 2.81
CA LYS A 59 -4.46 -6.79 4.13
C LYS A 59 -3.00 -6.35 4.05
N ALA A 60 -2.14 -7.10 3.36
CA ALA A 60 -0.73 -6.75 3.18
C ALA A 60 -0.57 -5.41 2.46
N LEU A 61 -1.36 -5.15 1.41
CA LEU A 61 -1.34 -3.86 0.72
C LEU A 61 -1.81 -2.71 1.61
N ASN A 62 -2.85 -2.91 2.41
CA ASN A 62 -3.29 -1.91 3.38
C ASN A 62 -2.19 -1.62 4.42
N ASN A 63 -1.51 -2.64 4.91
CA ASN A 63 -0.41 -2.51 5.88
C ASN A 63 0.83 -1.84 5.28
N ALA A 64 1.03 -1.95 3.97
CA ALA A 64 2.13 -1.27 3.29
C ALA A 64 1.76 0.18 2.91
N ALA A 65 0.49 0.47 2.65
CA ALA A 65 0.00 1.79 2.22
C ALA A 65 -0.34 2.71 3.42
N GLN A 66 0.64 2.91 4.32
CA GLN A 66 0.44 3.67 5.56
C GLN A 66 0.55 5.18 5.39
N THR A 67 1.28 5.64 4.37
CA THR A 67 1.44 7.06 4.08
C THR A 67 0.58 7.48 2.90
N THR A 68 0.22 8.76 2.82
CA THR A 68 -0.48 9.31 1.65
C THR A 68 0.23 8.99 0.33
N PRO A 69 1.55 9.20 0.15
CA PRO A 69 2.20 8.85 -1.11
C PRO A 69 2.13 7.35 -1.43
N ASP A 70 2.24 6.46 -0.45
CA ASP A 70 2.09 5.02 -0.67
C ASP A 70 0.66 4.64 -1.09
N ARG A 71 -0.36 5.27 -0.48
CA ARG A 71 -1.75 5.06 -0.88
C ARG A 71 -2.04 5.56 -2.29
N GLN A 72 -1.45 6.69 -2.67
CA GLN A 72 -1.56 7.23 -4.03
C GLN A 72 -0.87 6.30 -5.04
N ALA A 73 0.34 5.83 -4.73
CA ALA A 73 1.06 4.85 -5.55
C ALA A 73 0.27 3.54 -5.70
N ALA A 74 -0.21 2.98 -4.60
CA ALA A 74 -1.05 1.78 -4.61
C ALA A 74 -2.32 1.99 -5.46
N CYS A 75 -3.00 3.13 -5.32
CA CYS A 75 -4.16 3.48 -6.14
C CYS A 75 -3.82 3.51 -7.63
N GLU A 76 -2.74 4.18 -8.03
CA GLU A 76 -2.33 4.27 -9.43
C GLU A 76 -2.00 2.89 -10.00
N CYS A 77 -1.34 2.03 -9.21
CA CYS A 77 -1.05 0.65 -9.58
C CYS A 77 -2.31 -0.22 -9.70
N ILE A 78 -3.26 -0.13 -8.76
CA ILE A 78 -4.54 -0.85 -8.83
C ILE A 78 -5.32 -0.44 -10.07
N LYS A 79 -5.34 0.86 -10.39
CA LYS A 79 -6.00 1.38 -11.59
C LYS A 79 -5.40 0.78 -12.86
N LYS A 80 -4.06 0.78 -12.98
CA LYS A 80 -3.36 0.16 -14.12
C LYS A 80 -3.64 -1.34 -14.21
N ALA A 81 -3.51 -2.06 -13.09
CA ALA A 81 -3.78 -3.51 -13.04
C ALA A 81 -5.21 -3.84 -13.47
N SER A 82 -6.18 -3.05 -13.02
CA SER A 82 -7.59 -3.22 -13.40
C SER A 82 -7.83 -3.01 -14.89
N ALA A 83 -7.13 -2.05 -15.51
CA ALA A 83 -7.20 -1.81 -16.95
C ALA A 83 -6.58 -2.96 -17.76
N SER A 84 -5.59 -3.67 -17.21
CA SER A 84 -4.95 -4.82 -17.86
C SER A 84 -5.75 -6.14 -17.71
N ILE A 85 -6.77 -6.19 -16.87
CA ILE A 85 -7.54 -7.41 -16.59
C ILE A 85 -8.95 -7.25 -17.16
N SER A 86 -9.24 -7.96 -18.25
CA SER A 86 -10.58 -7.99 -18.82
C SER A 86 -11.60 -8.62 -17.88
N GLY A 87 -12.82 -8.06 -17.86
CA GLY A 87 -13.97 -8.61 -17.15
C GLY A 87 -14.03 -8.31 -15.64
N ILE A 88 -13.19 -7.41 -15.12
CA ILE A 88 -13.32 -6.93 -13.73
C ILE A 88 -14.68 -6.23 -13.56
N ASN A 89 -15.43 -6.63 -12.53
CA ASN A 89 -16.64 -5.93 -12.13
C ASN A 89 -16.29 -4.85 -11.07
N PRO A 90 -16.58 -3.56 -11.33
CA PRO A 90 -16.21 -2.47 -10.42
C PRO A 90 -16.90 -2.57 -9.06
N SER A 91 -18.09 -3.19 -8.99
CA SER A 91 -18.82 -3.37 -7.73
C SER A 91 -18.13 -4.39 -6.82
N PHE A 92 -17.60 -5.47 -7.38
CA PHE A 92 -16.82 -6.45 -6.60
C PHE A 92 -15.48 -5.88 -6.16
N ALA A 93 -14.82 -5.09 -7.01
CA ALA A 93 -13.59 -4.39 -6.65
C ALA A 93 -13.81 -3.40 -5.49
N ALA A 94 -14.86 -2.57 -5.56
CA ALA A 94 -15.17 -1.59 -4.52
C ALA A 94 -15.55 -2.24 -3.17
N GLY A 95 -16.17 -3.42 -3.19
CA GLY A 95 -16.57 -4.17 -1.99
C GLY A 95 -15.50 -5.11 -1.42
N LEU A 96 -14.40 -5.36 -2.16
CA LEU A 96 -13.37 -6.33 -1.77
C LEU A 96 -12.71 -6.00 -0.42
N PRO A 97 -12.27 -4.76 -0.13
CA PRO A 97 -11.63 -4.44 1.15
C PRO A 97 -12.53 -4.78 2.34
N GLY A 98 -13.80 -4.37 2.29
CA GLY A 98 -14.77 -4.63 3.36
C GLY A 98 -15.02 -6.13 3.57
N LYS A 99 -15.14 -6.93 2.49
CA LYS A 99 -15.27 -8.39 2.61
C LYS A 99 -14.04 -9.07 3.19
N CYS A 100 -12.87 -8.47 3.03
CA CYS A 100 -11.63 -8.95 3.65
C CYS A 100 -11.39 -8.40 5.06
N GLY A 101 -12.36 -7.67 5.63
CA GLY A 101 -12.23 -7.06 6.97
C GLY A 101 -11.24 -5.91 7.01
N VAL A 102 -10.97 -5.28 5.86
CA VAL A 102 -10.09 -4.11 5.74
C VAL A 102 -10.95 -2.86 5.63
N ASN A 103 -10.83 -1.97 6.61
CA ASN A 103 -11.50 -0.68 6.59
C ASN A 103 -10.55 0.39 6.07
N ILE A 104 -10.89 0.97 4.92
CA ILE A 104 -10.10 2.01 4.28
C ILE A 104 -10.97 3.28 4.21
N PRO A 105 -10.50 4.43 4.70
CA PRO A 105 -11.30 5.67 4.74
C PRO A 105 -11.45 6.35 3.37
N TYR A 106 -11.12 5.67 2.27
CA TYR A 106 -11.24 6.17 0.90
C TYR A 106 -11.73 5.07 -0.05
N LYS A 107 -12.38 5.48 -1.14
CA LYS A 107 -12.93 4.57 -2.16
C LYS A 107 -11.87 4.19 -3.19
N ILE A 108 -11.58 2.91 -3.31
CA ILE A 108 -10.75 2.34 -4.38
C ILE A 108 -11.66 1.76 -5.46
N SER A 109 -11.51 2.24 -6.68
CA SER A 109 -12.27 1.85 -7.86
C SER A 109 -11.36 1.97 -9.10
N THR A 110 -11.75 1.32 -10.19
CA THR A 110 -11.11 1.42 -11.50
C THR A 110 -11.08 2.85 -12.05
N SER A 111 -11.93 3.74 -11.52
CA SER A 111 -12.02 5.15 -11.93
C SER A 111 -11.68 6.14 -10.81
N THR A 112 -11.14 5.69 -9.68
CA THR A 112 -10.75 6.60 -8.59
C THR A 112 -9.71 7.62 -9.07
N ASN A 113 -9.91 8.89 -8.72
CA ASN A 113 -8.87 9.90 -8.85
C ASN A 113 -7.84 9.70 -7.74
N CYS A 114 -6.71 9.05 -8.07
CA CYS A 114 -5.70 8.71 -7.08
C CYS A 114 -5.05 9.92 -6.40
N LYS A 115 -5.11 11.12 -6.99
CA LYS A 115 -4.56 12.34 -6.38
C LYS A 115 -5.35 12.82 -5.16
N THR A 116 -6.60 12.37 -4.98
CA THR A 116 -7.44 12.77 -3.84
C THR A 116 -7.39 11.77 -2.68
N VAL A 117 -6.67 10.66 -2.84
CA VAL A 117 -6.46 9.66 -1.78
C VAL A 117 -5.53 10.27 -0.72
N LYS A 118 -5.97 10.19 0.54
CA LYS A 118 -5.29 10.75 1.71
C LYS A 118 -4.81 9.68 2.64
#